data_AF-A0A3B0JA50-F1
#
_entry.id   AF-A0A3B0JA50-F1
#
_cell.length_a   1.000
_cell.length_b   1.000
_cell.length_c   1.000
_cell.angle_alpha   90.00
_cell.angle_beta   90.00
_cell.angle_gamma   90.00
#
_symmetry.space_group_name_H-M   'P 1'
#
loop_
_entity.id
_entity.type
_entity.pdbx_description
1 polymer ?
#
loop_
_entity_poly.entity_id
_entity_poly.type
_entity_poly.pdbx_seq_one_letter_code
_entity_poly.pdbx_strand_id
1 'polypeptide(L)'
;MTVLLIAGHNLLDTLHFPTDHFMHIPWAILNDRGWIEITDSIKARTSYPILPWIGLIIFGYLADSWFTESYNQQQRLKKLNCWGVGLLVGFICLRTINIYGDKPWILAGSWLDTMMSFLNITKYPPSLLFIMLTLGIGLLLLRLLELKQNLPWLKPLVTYGSVPMFFYILHLLCIEISLFDRSGYLGNKSR
;
A
#
# COMPACT_ATOMS: atom_id res chain seq x y z
N MET A 1 11.43 14.96 4.20
CA MET A 1 11.82 14.27 2.95
C MET A 1 10.82 13.18 2.56
N THR A 2 10.53 12.22 3.42
CA THR A 2 9.54 11.14 3.15
C THR A 2 8.12 11.62 2.89
N VAL A 3 7.64 12.60 3.68
CA VAL A 3 6.31 13.20 3.45
C VAL A 3 6.23 13.90 2.09
N LEU A 4 7.32 14.50 1.60
CA LEU A 4 7.36 15.11 0.27
C LEU A 4 7.34 14.05 -0.85
N LEU A 5 7.99 12.91 -0.65
CA LEU A 5 7.91 11.80 -1.61
C LEU A 5 6.48 11.22 -1.65
N ILE A 6 5.87 10.97 -0.50
CA ILE A 6 4.50 10.45 -0.41
C ILE A 6 3.48 11.48 -0.89
N ALA A 7 3.62 12.76 -0.54
CA ALA A 7 2.67 13.79 -0.96
C ALA A 7 2.91 14.26 -2.40
N GLY A 8 4.12 14.10 -2.95
CA GLY A 8 4.49 14.57 -4.27
C GLY A 8 4.44 13.51 -5.36
N HIS A 9 4.39 12.21 -5.04
CA HIS A 9 4.42 11.17 -6.07
C HIS A 9 3.25 11.28 -7.05
N ASN A 10 2.06 11.70 -6.60
CA ASN A 10 0.91 11.90 -7.49
C ASN A 10 1.10 13.05 -8.50
N LEU A 11 2.07 13.95 -8.29
CA LEU A 11 2.43 14.95 -9.32
C LEU A 11 3.25 14.31 -10.44
N LEU A 12 3.95 13.21 -10.17
CA LEU A 12 4.74 12.49 -11.15
C LEU A 12 3.85 11.60 -12.05
N ASP A 13 2.60 11.35 -11.64
CA ASP A 13 1.62 10.57 -12.42
C ASP A 13 1.34 11.17 -13.81
N THR A 14 1.59 12.47 -14.04
CA THR A 14 1.40 13.09 -15.36
C THR A 14 2.52 12.80 -16.34
N LEU A 15 3.71 12.41 -15.85
CA LEU A 15 4.85 12.10 -16.70
C LEU A 15 4.69 10.68 -17.25
N HIS A 16 4.55 10.56 -18.56
CA HIS A 16 4.55 9.28 -19.26
C HIS A 16 5.65 9.33 -20.32
N PHE A 17 6.45 8.27 -20.39
CA PHE A 17 7.44 8.11 -21.45
C PHE A 17 6.86 7.18 -22.51
N PRO A 18 7.02 7.48 -23.81
CA PRO A 18 6.60 6.57 -24.86
C PRO A 18 7.48 5.30 -24.88
N THR A 19 6.93 4.21 -25.39
CA THR A 19 7.50 2.83 -25.29
C THR A 19 8.85 2.66 -25.98
N ASP A 20 9.19 3.56 -26.91
CA ASP A 20 10.42 3.64 -27.68
C ASP A 20 11.56 4.37 -26.93
N HIS A 21 11.26 5.01 -25.79
CA HIS A 21 12.21 5.79 -25.02
C HIS A 21 12.93 4.92 -23.96
N PHE A 22 14.25 5.03 -23.83
CA PHE A 22 15.04 4.27 -22.85
C PHE A 22 14.53 4.41 -21.40
N MET A 23 13.98 5.58 -21.06
CA MET A 23 13.42 5.87 -19.72
C MET A 23 12.05 5.21 -19.45
N HIS A 24 11.40 4.64 -20.47
CA HIS A 24 10.11 3.96 -20.31
C HIS A 24 10.19 2.80 -19.31
N ILE A 25 11.23 1.97 -19.39
CA ILE A 25 11.36 0.79 -18.51
C ILE A 25 11.60 1.20 -17.05
N PRO A 26 12.61 2.04 -16.71
CA PRO A 26 12.78 2.51 -15.33
C PRO A 26 11.55 3.24 -14.77
N TRP A 27 10.88 4.06 -15.59
CA TRP A 27 9.71 4.81 -15.16
C TRP A 27 8.47 3.93 -14.98
N ALA A 28 8.27 2.94 -15.84
CA ALA A 28 7.22 1.93 -15.69
C ALA A 28 7.45 1.01 -14.47
N ILE A 29 8.68 0.86 -13.99
CA ILE A 29 8.94 0.13 -12.74
C ILE A 29 8.70 1.04 -11.53
N LEU A 30 9.11 2.30 -11.62
CA LEU A 30 9.05 3.23 -10.50
C LEU A 30 7.64 3.80 -10.27
N ASN A 31 6.97 4.27 -11.31
CA ASN A 31 5.78 5.11 -11.17
C ASN A 31 4.56 4.68 -12.01
N ASP A 32 4.78 4.13 -13.21
CA ASP A 32 3.68 3.84 -14.16
C ASP A 32 3.28 2.35 -14.18
N ARG A 33 2.04 2.03 -14.59
CA ARG A 33 1.59 0.65 -14.87
C ARG A 33 1.67 0.31 -16.35
N GLY A 34 2.87 0.44 -16.91
CA GLY A 34 3.14 0.16 -18.32
C GLY A 34 3.12 -1.33 -18.65
N TRP A 35 2.82 -1.63 -19.92
CA TRP A 35 3.17 -2.92 -20.52
C TRP A 35 4.60 -2.82 -21.04
N ILE A 36 5.47 -3.69 -20.54
CA ILE A 36 6.82 -3.89 -21.04
C ILE A 36 6.75 -5.04 -22.03
N GLU A 37 6.94 -4.74 -23.31
CA GLU A 37 7.07 -5.76 -24.36
C GLU A 37 8.50 -6.28 -24.31
N ILE A 38 8.70 -7.49 -23.79
CA ILE A 38 10.03 -8.12 -23.68
C ILE A 38 10.37 -8.85 -24.99
N THR A 39 9.36 -9.32 -25.71
CA THR A 39 9.44 -9.99 -27.02
C THR A 39 8.08 -9.84 -27.72
N ASP A 40 8.00 -10.01 -29.05
CA ASP A 40 6.76 -9.92 -29.85
C ASP A 40 5.60 -10.81 -29.31
N SER A 41 5.91 -11.85 -28.54
CA SER A 41 4.94 -12.77 -27.91
C SER A 41 4.85 -12.67 -26.38
N ILE A 42 5.73 -11.90 -25.71
CA ILE A 42 5.81 -11.84 -24.24
C ILE A 42 5.62 -10.40 -23.76
N LYS A 43 4.47 -10.15 -23.14
CA LYS A 43 4.13 -8.87 -22.51
C LYS A 43 4.17 -9.01 -20.98
N ALA A 44 5.06 -8.27 -20.34
CA ALA A 44 5.09 -8.13 -18.90
C ALA A 44 4.36 -6.85 -18.49
N ARG A 45 3.56 -6.90 -17.42
CA ARG A 45 2.86 -5.71 -16.90
C ARG A 45 3.45 -5.30 -15.57
N THR A 46 3.94 -4.07 -15.45
CA THR A 46 4.36 -3.54 -14.16
C THR A 46 3.11 -3.21 -13.34
N SER A 47 2.72 -4.14 -12.48
CA SER A 47 1.51 -4.00 -11.67
C SER A 47 1.77 -3.29 -10.32
N TYR A 48 3.03 -3.11 -9.94
CA TYR A 48 3.47 -2.64 -8.62
C TYR A 48 4.52 -1.52 -8.73
N PRO A 49 4.10 -0.28 -9.03
CA PRO A 49 5.02 0.85 -9.04
C PRO A 49 5.60 1.05 -7.64
N ILE A 50 6.92 1.02 -7.55
CA ILE A 50 7.66 0.87 -6.29
C ILE A 50 7.80 2.22 -5.55
N LEU A 51 7.73 3.34 -6.27
CA LEU A 51 8.05 4.67 -5.74
C LEU A 51 7.21 5.07 -4.51
N PRO A 52 5.88 4.91 -4.48
CA PRO A 52 5.08 5.27 -3.31
C PRO A 52 5.41 4.38 -2.10
N TRP A 53 5.74 3.11 -2.35
CA TRP A 53 6.09 2.15 -1.31
C TRP A 53 7.43 2.46 -0.64
N ILE A 54 8.41 2.97 -1.39
CA ILE A 54 9.70 3.40 -0.82
C ILE A 54 9.48 4.52 0.19
N GLY A 55 8.64 5.51 -0.14
CA GLY A 55 8.27 6.58 0.79
C GLY A 55 7.67 6.04 2.08
N LEU A 56 6.74 5.07 1.96
CA LEU A 56 6.10 4.44 3.09
C LEU A 56 7.07 3.60 3.95
N ILE A 57 7.97 2.84 3.32
CA ILE A 57 8.97 2.02 4.01
C ILE A 57 9.93 2.90 4.79
N ILE A 58 10.44 3.98 4.20
CA ILE A 58 11.32 4.91 4.90
C ILE A 58 10.56 5.59 6.05
N PHE A 59 9.27 5.92 5.88
CA PHE A 59 8.46 6.45 6.98
C PHE A 59 8.36 5.43 8.13
N GLY A 60 8.09 4.17 7.83
CA GLY A 60 8.08 3.08 8.82
C GLY A 60 9.42 2.92 9.54
N TYR A 61 10.53 2.94 8.79
CA TYR A 61 11.88 2.88 9.35
C TYR A 61 12.19 4.05 10.29
N LEU A 62 11.77 5.27 9.94
CA LEU A 62 11.93 6.43 10.83
C LEU A 62 11.03 6.34 12.06
N ALA A 63 9.83 5.76 11.91
CA ALA A 63 8.90 5.54 13.01
C ALA A 63 9.37 4.45 14.00
N ASP A 64 10.27 3.56 13.59
CA ASP A 64 10.89 2.53 14.45
C ASP A 64 11.51 3.12 15.72
N SER A 65 12.12 4.31 15.61
CA SER A 65 12.69 5.05 16.75
C SER A 65 11.70 5.26 17.91
N TRP A 66 10.39 5.30 17.65
CA TRP A 66 9.35 5.48 18.67
C TRP A 66 9.12 4.23 19.52
N PHE A 67 9.55 3.06 19.03
CA PHE A 67 9.37 1.76 19.69
C PHE A 67 10.63 1.27 20.40
N THR A 68 11.70 2.07 20.42
CA THR A 68 12.91 1.78 21.20
C THR A 68 12.62 1.77 22.70
N GLU A 69 13.37 0.96 23.46
CA GLU A 69 13.17 0.80 24.92
C GLU A 69 13.30 2.10 25.71
N SER A 70 14.07 3.06 25.19
CA SER A 70 14.24 4.40 25.76
C SER A 70 13.00 5.29 25.66
N TYR A 71 12.00 4.91 24.85
CA TYR A 71 10.85 5.75 24.56
C TYR A 71 9.69 5.52 25.54
N ASN A 72 9.22 6.59 26.18
CA ASN A 72 8.08 6.51 27.10
C ASN A 72 6.79 6.12 26.36
N GLN A 73 6.09 5.10 26.87
CA GLN A 73 4.80 4.61 26.35
C GLN A 73 3.78 5.74 26.10
N GLN A 74 3.66 6.70 27.03
CA GLN A 74 2.72 7.81 26.89
C GLN A 74 3.06 8.72 25.71
N GLN A 75 4.35 8.97 25.48
CA GLN A 75 4.81 9.79 24.35
C GLN A 75 4.56 9.08 23.02
N ARG A 76 4.78 7.77 22.96
CA ARG A 76 4.47 6.94 21.79
C ARG A 76 2.98 6.97 21.47
N LEU A 77 2.11 6.71 22.44
CA LEU A 77 0.66 6.77 22.25
C LEU A 77 0.18 8.14 21.76
N LYS A 78 0.77 9.23 22.27
CA LYS A 78 0.46 10.60 21.82
C LYS A 78 0.86 10.81 20.36
N LYS A 79 2.05 10.34 19.96
CA LYS A 79 2.52 10.41 18.56
C LYS A 79 1.65 9.59 17.62
N LEU A 80 1.35 8.34 17.97
CA LEU A 80 0.48 7.46 17.19
C LEU A 80 -0.91 8.10 16.99
N ASN A 81 -1.46 8.70 18.05
CA ASN A 81 -2.73 9.42 17.96
C ASN A 81 -2.64 10.67 17.08
N CYS A 82 -1.61 11.51 17.28
CA CYS A 82 -1.43 12.75 16.54
C CYS A 82 -1.28 12.49 15.03
N TRP A 83 -0.40 11.57 14.66
CA TRP A 83 -0.19 11.20 13.25
C TRP A 83 -1.38 10.45 12.67
N GLY A 84 -1.97 9.52 13.41
CA GLY A 84 -3.16 8.77 12.96
C GLY A 84 -4.35 9.69 12.67
N VAL A 85 -4.70 10.56 13.62
CA VAL A 85 -5.77 11.55 13.44
C VAL A 85 -5.40 12.57 12.37
N GLY A 86 -4.16 13.07 12.36
CA GLY A 86 -3.70 14.05 11.37
C GLY A 86 -3.82 13.53 9.93
N LEU A 87 -3.48 12.26 9.69
CA LEU A 87 -3.63 11.62 8.38
C LEU A 87 -5.09 11.45 7.99
N LEU A 88 -5.97 11.06 8.93
CA LEU A 88 -7.40 10.92 8.65
C LEU A 88 -8.10 12.26 8.39
N VAL A 89 -7.75 13.29 9.17
CA VAL A 89 -8.24 14.65 8.96
C VAL A 89 -7.74 15.16 7.61
N GLY A 90 -6.45 15.01 7.32
CA GLY A 90 -5.88 15.37 6.02
C GLY A 90 -6.54 14.63 4.86
N PHE A 91 -6.85 13.34 5.02
CA PHE A 91 -7.59 12.55 4.04
C PHE A 91 -8.98 13.15 3.80
N ILE A 92 -9.75 13.45 4.85
CA ILE A 92 -11.09 14.05 4.71
C ILE A 92 -11.00 15.42 4.04
N CYS A 93 -10.05 16.28 4.45
CA CYS A 93 -9.85 17.60 3.85
C CYS A 93 -9.52 17.49 2.36
N LEU A 94 -8.54 16.67 1.98
CA LEU A 94 -8.18 16.50 0.56
C LEU A 94 -9.31 15.86 -0.24
N ARG A 95 -10.01 14.87 0.33
CA ARG A 95 -11.12 14.18 -0.34
C ARG A 95 -12.32 15.08 -0.55
N THR A 96 -12.63 15.97 0.40
CA THR A 96 -13.71 16.95 0.27
C THR A 96 -13.36 18.06 -0.73
N ILE A 97 -12.10 18.51 -0.77
CA ILE A 97 -11.61 19.46 -1.79
C ILE A 97 -11.69 18.83 -3.19
N ASN A 98 -11.45 17.51 -3.30
CA ASN A 98 -11.66 16.72 -4.52
C ASN A 98 -10.76 17.09 -5.72
N ILE A 99 -9.61 17.73 -5.46
CA ILE A 99 -8.68 18.20 -6.51
C ILE A 99 -7.44 17.30 -6.63
N TYR A 100 -6.98 16.67 -5.54
CA TYR A 100 -5.66 16.06 -5.48
C TYR A 100 -5.63 14.73 -4.71
N GLY A 101 -4.69 13.87 -5.10
CA GLY A 101 -4.32 12.65 -4.38
C GLY A 101 -5.08 11.39 -4.82
N ASP A 102 -6.10 11.50 -5.68
CA ASP A 102 -6.72 10.41 -6.44
C ASP A 102 -7.73 10.97 -7.46
N LYS A 103 -8.41 10.09 -8.20
CA LYS A 103 -9.55 10.44 -9.06
C LYS A 103 -10.65 11.15 -8.25
N PRO A 104 -11.25 12.22 -8.80
CA PRO A 104 -12.30 12.94 -8.11
C PRO A 104 -13.52 12.04 -7.90
N TRP A 105 -14.13 12.10 -6.71
CA TRP A 105 -15.45 11.50 -6.51
C TRP A 105 -16.51 12.34 -7.22
N ILE A 106 -17.63 11.71 -7.53
CA ILE A 106 -18.76 12.33 -8.23
C ILE A 106 -20.04 12.13 -7.42
N LEU A 107 -20.94 13.11 -7.50
CA LEU A 107 -22.31 12.97 -7.02
C LEU A 107 -23.02 11.99 -7.95
N ALA A 108 -23.40 10.84 -7.41
CA ALA A 108 -24.12 9.80 -8.12
C ALA A 108 -25.62 9.86 -7.80
N GLY A 109 -26.44 9.13 -8.55
CA GLY A 109 -27.90 9.23 -8.47
C GLY A 109 -28.51 8.88 -7.10
N SER A 110 -27.82 8.08 -6.27
CA SER A 110 -28.24 7.76 -4.91
C SER A 110 -27.21 8.19 -3.86
N TRP A 111 -27.65 8.36 -2.60
CA TRP A 111 -26.77 8.64 -1.46
C TRP A 111 -25.70 7.54 -1.29
N LEU A 112 -26.09 6.28 -1.43
CA LEU A 112 -25.18 5.14 -1.32
C LEU A 112 -24.12 5.16 -2.40
N ASP A 113 -24.50 5.43 -3.66
CA ASP A 113 -23.53 5.49 -4.76
C ASP A 113 -22.55 6.65 -4.60
N THR A 114 -23.02 7.77 -4.03
CA THR A 114 -22.16 8.91 -3.70
C THR A 114 -21.17 8.55 -2.59
N MET A 115 -21.61 7.85 -1.54
CA MET A 115 -20.73 7.34 -0.49
C MET A 115 -19.71 6.33 -1.04
N MET A 116 -20.15 5.44 -1.94
CA MET A 116 -19.25 4.50 -2.63
C MET A 116 -18.23 5.26 -3.49
N SER A 117 -18.64 6.29 -4.21
CA SER A 117 -17.74 7.15 -4.99
C SER A 117 -16.73 7.85 -4.09
N PHE A 118 -17.17 8.37 -2.95
CA PHE A 118 -16.28 8.99 -1.96
C PHE A 118 -15.22 8.00 -1.43
N LEU A 119 -15.62 6.76 -1.14
CA LEU A 119 -14.71 5.70 -0.65
C LEU A 119 -13.95 4.97 -1.77
N ASN A 120 -14.25 5.24 -3.04
CA ASN A 120 -13.57 4.64 -4.18
C ASN A 120 -12.20 5.29 -4.39
N ILE A 121 -11.20 4.70 -3.74
CA ILE A 121 -9.82 5.17 -3.71
C ILE A 121 -8.93 4.10 -4.35
N THR A 122 -8.02 4.52 -5.23
CA THR A 122 -7.11 3.68 -6.01
C THR A 122 -6.06 3.04 -5.11
N LYS A 123 -6.18 1.72 -4.94
CA LYS A 123 -5.22 0.90 -4.18
C LYS A 123 -3.87 0.72 -4.90
N TYR A 124 -3.90 0.68 -6.23
CA TYR A 124 -2.73 0.39 -7.05
C TYR A 124 -2.77 1.25 -8.35
N PRO A 125 -1.72 2.02 -8.71
CA PRO A 125 -0.67 2.50 -7.79
C PRO A 125 -1.32 3.06 -6.51
N PRO A 126 -0.73 2.87 -5.32
CA PRO A 126 -1.33 3.38 -4.10
C PRO A 126 -1.41 4.90 -4.19
N SER A 127 -2.62 5.44 -4.18
CA SER A 127 -2.82 6.89 -4.21
C SER A 127 -2.46 7.52 -2.87
N LEU A 128 -2.14 8.82 -2.85
CA LEU A 128 -1.92 9.55 -1.60
C LEU A 128 -3.11 9.38 -0.64
N LEU A 129 -4.34 9.47 -1.15
CA LEU A 129 -5.54 9.29 -0.35
C LEU A 129 -5.63 7.87 0.24
N PHE A 130 -5.23 6.85 -0.52
CA PHE A 130 -5.17 5.47 -0.04
C PHE A 130 -4.16 5.33 1.10
N ILE A 131 -2.96 5.91 0.94
CA ILE A 131 -1.90 5.85 1.96
C ILE A 131 -2.32 6.59 3.22
N MET A 132 -2.90 7.80 3.11
CA MET A 132 -3.35 8.58 4.27
C MET A 132 -4.43 7.85 5.06
N LEU A 133 -5.42 7.28 4.36
CA LEU A 133 -6.50 6.53 5.00
C LEU A 133 -5.96 5.27 5.71
N THR A 134 -5.21 4.43 4.99
CA THR A 134 -4.76 3.14 5.52
C THR A 134 -3.71 3.30 6.61
N LEU A 135 -2.75 4.22 6.45
CA LEU A 135 -1.75 4.51 7.47
C LEU A 135 -2.38 5.20 8.69
N GLY A 136 -3.33 6.12 8.48
CA GLY A 136 -4.07 6.77 9.57
C GLY A 136 -4.81 5.76 10.44
N ILE A 137 -5.58 4.85 9.82
CA ILE A 137 -6.25 3.75 10.52
C ILE A 137 -5.23 2.84 11.20
N GLY A 138 -4.15 2.47 10.51
CA GLY A 138 -3.10 1.60 11.04
C GLY A 138 -2.46 2.14 12.31
N LEU A 139 -2.12 3.43 12.36
CA LEU A 139 -1.52 4.08 13.54
C LEU A 139 -2.49 4.12 14.73
N LEU A 140 -3.78 4.36 14.48
CA LEU A 140 -4.80 4.33 15.54
C LEU A 140 -5.06 2.90 16.04
N LEU A 141 -5.03 1.91 15.16
CA LEU A 141 -5.10 0.50 15.55
C LEU A 141 -3.88 0.10 16.40
N LEU A 142 -2.66 0.51 16.01
CA LEU A 142 -1.46 0.26 16.81
C LEU A 142 -1.58 0.88 18.21
N ARG A 143 -2.09 2.11 18.31
CA ARG A 143 -2.38 2.75 19.62
C ARG A 143 -3.34 1.90 20.46
N LEU A 144 -4.42 1.38 19.85
CA LEU A 144 -5.40 0.55 20.55
C LEU A 144 -4.82 -0.80 20.99
N LEU A 145 -4.02 -1.43 20.14
CA LEU A 145 -3.34 -2.69 20.44
C LEU A 145 -2.34 -2.50 21.59
N GLU A 146 -1.59 -1.40 21.58
CA GLU A 146 -0.65 -1.08 22.66
C GLU A 146 -1.37 -0.85 24.00
N LEU A 147 -2.50 -0.13 24.01
CA LEU A 147 -3.31 0.05 25.21
C LEU A 147 -3.89 -1.26 25.74
N LYS A 148 -4.19 -2.21 24.84
CA LYS A 148 -4.83 -3.48 25.16
C LYS A 148 -3.86 -4.66 25.22
N GLN A 149 -2.55 -4.43 25.15
CA GLN A 149 -1.52 -5.48 25.02
C GLN A 149 -1.60 -6.60 26.08
N ASN A 150 -2.14 -6.30 27.26
CA ASN A 150 -2.28 -7.26 28.36
C ASN A 150 -3.47 -8.22 28.20
N LEU A 151 -4.34 -8.04 27.20
CA LEU A 151 -5.48 -8.91 27.00
C LEU A 151 -5.04 -10.26 26.39
N PRO A 152 -5.42 -11.39 26.99
CA PRO A 152 -4.92 -12.71 26.57
C PRO A 152 -5.34 -13.10 25.14
N TRP A 153 -6.49 -12.62 24.65
CA TRP A 153 -6.97 -12.88 23.29
C TRP A 153 -6.19 -12.14 22.20
N LEU A 154 -5.37 -11.14 22.55
CA LEU A 154 -4.49 -10.44 21.62
C LEU A 154 -3.16 -11.16 21.39
N LYS A 155 -2.79 -12.12 22.25
CA LYS A 155 -1.53 -12.88 22.11
C LYS A 155 -1.40 -13.59 20.76
N PRO A 156 -2.42 -14.32 20.24
CA PRO A 156 -2.33 -14.92 18.92
C PRO A 156 -2.13 -13.88 17.81
N LEU A 157 -2.81 -12.73 17.91
CA LEU A 157 -2.71 -11.66 16.92
C LEU A 157 -1.28 -11.08 16.85
N VAL A 158 -0.62 -10.94 18.00
CA VAL A 158 0.79 -10.53 18.06
C VAL A 158 1.70 -11.59 17.44
N THR A 159 1.49 -12.87 17.74
CA THR A 159 2.31 -13.97 17.20
C THR A 159 2.19 -14.10 15.68
N TYR A 160 0.99 -14.04 15.11
CA TYR A 160 0.84 -14.07 13.65
C TYR A 160 1.31 -12.76 13.01
N GLY A 161 1.10 -11.63 13.68
CA GLY A 161 1.50 -10.30 13.22
C GLY A 161 3.01 -10.02 13.26
N SER A 162 3.79 -10.80 14.01
CA SER A 162 5.26 -10.66 14.05
C SER A 162 5.99 -11.37 12.90
N VAL A 163 5.31 -12.27 12.18
CA VAL A 163 5.88 -13.04 11.07
C VAL A 163 5.05 -13.00 9.77
N PRO A 164 4.45 -11.86 9.38
CA PRO A 164 3.56 -11.80 8.22
C PRO A 164 4.29 -12.14 6.91
N MET A 165 5.54 -11.70 6.78
CA MET A 165 6.36 -11.97 5.59
C MET A 165 6.70 -13.46 5.44
N PHE A 166 6.92 -14.17 6.55
CA PHE A 166 7.19 -15.60 6.52
C PHE A 166 5.97 -16.36 5.97
N PHE A 167 4.78 -16.08 6.51
CA PHE A 167 3.54 -16.69 6.03
C PHE A 167 3.23 -16.33 4.57
N TYR A 168 3.50 -15.09 4.16
CA TYR A 168 3.32 -14.65 2.77
C TYR A 168 4.22 -15.43 1.80
N ILE A 169 5.53 -15.53 2.10
CA ILE A 169 6.48 -16.26 1.26
C ILE A 169 6.12 -17.75 1.22
N LEU A 170 5.81 -18.35 2.38
CA LEU A 170 5.40 -19.75 2.46
C LEU A 170 4.14 -20.00 1.62
N HIS A 171 3.14 -19.12 1.70
CA HIS A 171 1.91 -19.21 0.92
C HIS A 171 2.19 -19.17 -0.60
N LEU A 172 3.08 -18.27 -1.05
CA LEU A 172 3.50 -18.21 -2.45
C LEU A 172 4.18 -19.50 -2.90
N LEU A 173 5.12 -20.03 -2.11
CA LEU A 173 5.81 -21.28 -2.41
C LEU A 173 4.81 -22.46 -2.51
N CYS A 174 3.83 -22.52 -1.61
CA CYS A 174 2.78 -23.55 -1.68
C CYS A 174 1.94 -23.45 -2.97
N ILE A 175 1.60 -22.24 -3.41
CA ILE A 175 0.88 -22.03 -4.67
C ILE A 175 1.73 -22.46 -5.86
N GLU A 176 3.01 -22.06 -5.90
CA GLU A 176 3.92 -22.40 -6.99
C GLU A 176 4.15 -23.91 -7.10
N ILE A 177 4.35 -24.62 -5.98
CA ILE A 177 4.48 -26.08 -5.95
C ILE A 177 3.19 -26.75 -6.48
N SER A 178 2.03 -26.27 -6.05
CA SER A 178 0.73 -26.82 -6.48
C SER A 178 0.49 -26.62 -7.97
N LEU A 179 0.93 -25.49 -8.53
CA LEU A 179 0.85 -25.20 -9.96
C LEU A 179 1.87 -26.01 -10.77
N PHE A 180 3.08 -26.19 -10.25
CA PHE A 180 4.12 -27.00 -10.88
C PHE A 180 3.67 -28.47 -11.01
N ASP A 181 3.13 -29.05 -9.93
CA ASP A 181 2.58 -30.41 -9.95
C ASP A 181 1.48 -30.56 -11.01
N ARG A 182 0.55 -29.60 -11.10
CA ARG A 182 -0.53 -29.58 -12.10
C ARG A 182 -0.01 -29.48 -13.54
N SER A 183 1.11 -28.78 -13.78
CA SER A 183 1.73 -28.69 -15.10
C SER A 183 2.40 -30.01 -15.52
N GLY A 184 2.99 -30.74 -14.57
CA GLY A 184 3.54 -32.08 -14.78
C GLY A 184 2.45 -33.12 -15.11
N TYR A 185 1.29 -33.03 -14.44
CA TYR A 185 0.14 -33.89 -14.74
C TYR A 185 -0.47 -33.65 -16.13
N LEU A 186 -0.48 -32.41 -16.62
CA LEU A 186 -0.99 -32.09 -17.97
C LEU A 186 0.01 -32.44 -19.08
N GLY A 187 1.31 -32.42 -18.81
CA GLY A 187 2.34 -32.87 -19.76
C GLY A 187 2.40 -34.39 -19.95
N ASN A 188 1.89 -35.18 -18.99
CA ASN A 188 1.90 -36.65 -19.04
C ASN A 188 0.61 -37.25 -19.65
N LYS A 189 -0.42 -36.44 -19.93
CA LYS A 189 -1.70 -36.91 -20.48
C LYS A 189 -1.85 -36.70 -22.00
N SER A 190 -0.82 -36.16 -22.66
CA SER A 190 -0.79 -35.90 -24.10
C SER A 190 0.23 -36.78 -24.86
N ARG A 191 0.57 -37.96 -24.32
CA ARG A 191 1.32 -39.00 -25.02
C ARG A 191 0.54 -40.31 -25.00
#